data_AF-X1KX20-F1
#
_entry.id   AF-X1KX20-F1
#
_cell.length_a   1.000
_cell.length_b   1.000
_cell.length_c   1.000
_cell.angle_alpha   90.00
_cell.angle_beta   90.00
_cell.angle_gamma   90.00
#
_symmetry.space_group_name_H-M   'P 1'
#
loop_
_entity.id
_entity.type
_entity.pdbx_description
1 polymer ?
#
loop_
_entity_poly.entity_id
_entity_poly.type
_entity_poly.pdbx_seq_one_letter_code
_entity_poly.pdbx_strand_id
1 'polypeptide(L)'
;NLPIGMNQSSETVIYVDERAKLSDSKARQIIRTILDNGIAVFIIDPRGMGETAPQQRGSPVLYSIMTDQPAFGMQVRDVIGAFLYLLNRNDIDKKRITCMGKGLGGLLTLYAAAVEPQFAGVSTVEQLYTYKSLVENDIYKYALEIIIPGVLKYYDIPNFP
;
A
#
# COMPACT_ATOMS: atom_id res chain seq x y z
N ASN A 1 8.74 10.13 -13.33
CA ASN A 1 9.82 10.36 -14.31
C ASN A 1 11.11 9.83 -13.71
N LEU A 2 11.69 8.79 -14.31
CA LEU A 2 13.00 8.27 -13.91
C LEU A 2 14.07 9.35 -14.13
N PRO A 3 15.10 9.43 -13.28
CA PRO A 3 16.24 10.30 -13.52
C PRO A 3 16.96 9.92 -14.82
N ILE A 4 17.37 10.92 -15.59
CA ILE A 4 18.04 10.76 -16.88
C ILE A 4 19.42 10.12 -16.64
N GLY A 5 19.69 8.96 -17.23
CA GLY A 5 21.02 8.32 -17.21
C GLY A 5 21.07 6.83 -16.82
N MET A 6 19.95 6.18 -16.51
CA MET A 6 19.95 4.75 -16.16
C MET A 6 20.06 3.85 -17.40
N ASN A 7 21.29 3.44 -17.73
CA ASN A 7 21.60 2.45 -18.76
C ASN A 7 21.43 0.98 -18.28
N GLN A 8 20.86 0.77 -17.09
CA GLN A 8 20.66 -0.53 -16.47
C GLN A 8 19.29 -0.58 -15.78
N SER A 9 18.71 -1.78 -15.76
CA SER A 9 17.46 -2.11 -15.09
C SER A 9 17.44 -1.58 -13.65
N SER A 10 16.42 -0.80 -13.28
CA SER A 10 16.38 -0.09 -11.99
C SER A 10 15.74 -0.94 -10.88
N GLU A 11 16.37 -0.97 -9.71
CA GLU A 11 15.68 -1.33 -8.47
C GLU A 11 14.51 -0.38 -8.26
N THR A 12 13.38 -0.90 -7.77
CA THR A 12 12.14 -0.12 -7.66
C THR A 12 11.42 -0.37 -6.34
N VAL A 13 10.95 0.71 -5.72
CA VAL A 13 10.06 0.69 -4.57
C VAL A 13 8.66 1.10 -5.02
N ILE A 14 7.67 0.23 -4.80
CA ILE A 14 6.25 0.61 -4.86
C ILE A 14 5.92 1.37 -3.59
N TYR A 15 5.44 2.61 -3.70
CA TYR A 15 5.12 3.45 -2.55
C TYR A 15 3.60 3.67 -2.44
N VAL A 16 3.05 3.37 -1.27
CA VAL A 16 1.61 3.51 -0.95
C VAL A 16 1.46 4.38 0.29
N ASP A 17 0.77 5.52 0.19
CA ASP A 17 0.56 6.44 1.32
C ASP A 17 -0.94 6.65 1.57
N GLU A 18 -1.33 6.61 2.85
CA GLU A 18 -2.68 6.96 3.30
C GLU A 18 -3.07 8.39 2.91
N ARG A 19 -2.10 9.31 2.89
CA ARG A 19 -2.30 10.69 2.46
C ARG A 19 -1.87 10.82 1.02
N ALA A 20 -2.79 11.30 0.17
CA ALA A 20 -2.57 11.53 -1.27
C ALA A 20 -1.17 12.11 -1.56
N LYS A 21 -0.59 11.67 -2.69
CA LYS A 21 0.80 11.91 -3.11
C LYS A 21 1.35 13.27 -2.68
N LEU A 22 2.48 13.24 -1.97
CA LEU A 22 3.34 14.41 -1.69
C LEU A 22 2.69 15.54 -0.88
N SER A 23 1.56 15.33 -0.22
CA SER A 23 0.97 16.35 0.68
C SER A 23 1.76 16.50 2.00
N ASP A 24 2.49 15.46 2.41
CA ASP A 24 3.25 15.40 3.66
C ASP A 24 4.77 15.60 3.43
N SER A 25 5.40 16.43 4.27
CA SER A 25 6.85 16.69 4.25
C SER A 25 7.66 15.44 4.54
N LYS A 26 7.18 14.56 5.43
CA LYS A 26 7.83 13.27 5.73
C LYS A 26 7.85 12.33 4.53
N ALA A 27 6.72 12.19 3.83
CA ALA A 27 6.62 11.34 2.64
C ALA A 27 7.58 11.82 1.54
N ARG A 28 7.66 13.14 1.33
CA ARG A 28 8.64 13.73 0.41
C ARG A 28 10.08 13.42 0.80
N GLN A 29 10.41 13.47 2.10
CA GLN A 29 11.76 13.16 2.56
C GLN A 29 12.12 11.69 2.31
N ILE A 30 11.22 10.77 2.65
CA ILE A 30 11.38 9.34 2.38
C ILE A 30 11.61 9.10 0.89
N ILE A 31 10.74 9.64 0.03
CA ILE A 31 10.84 9.47 -1.42
C ILE A 31 12.16 10.04 -1.95
N ARG A 32 12.57 11.23 -1.49
CA ARG A 32 13.86 11.82 -1.87
C ARG A 32 15.02 10.92 -1.48
N THR A 33 15.05 10.41 -0.25
CA THR A 33 16.10 9.47 0.19
C THR A 33 16.17 8.23 -0.70
N ILE A 34 15.03 7.66 -1.12
CA ILE A 34 15.00 6.52 -2.04
C ILE A 34 15.61 6.90 -3.40
N LEU A 35 15.18 8.04 -3.97
CA LEU A 35 15.67 8.54 -5.25
C LEU A 35 17.17 8.88 -5.22
N ASP A 36 17.67 9.48 -4.14
CA ASP A 36 19.07 9.86 -3.95
C ASP A 36 20.01 8.63 -3.90
N ASN A 37 19.47 7.45 -3.55
CA ASN A 37 20.17 6.16 -3.60
C ASN A 37 20.07 5.47 -4.97
N GLY A 38 19.53 6.14 -5.99
CA GLY A 38 19.38 5.59 -7.33
C GLY A 38 18.29 4.53 -7.46
N ILE A 39 17.33 4.50 -6.52
CA ILE A 39 16.20 3.57 -6.55
C ILE A 39 14.98 4.28 -7.16
N ALA A 40 14.33 3.65 -8.13
CA ALA A 40 13.11 4.17 -8.72
C ALA A 40 11.94 4.07 -7.74
N VAL A 41 11.03 5.04 -7.78
CA VAL A 41 9.82 5.05 -6.93
C VAL A 41 8.58 5.01 -7.81
N PHE A 42 7.76 3.98 -7.62
CA PHE A 42 6.46 3.84 -8.27
C PHE A 42 5.35 4.11 -7.27
N ILE A 43 4.82 5.34 -7.28
CA ILE A 43 3.79 5.77 -6.33
C ILE A 43 2.40 5.42 -6.90
N ILE A 44 1.61 4.70 -6.13
CA ILE A 44 0.25 4.34 -6.49
C ILE A 44 -0.74 4.89 -5.48
N ASP A 45 -1.93 5.22 -5.98
CA ASP A 45 -3.11 5.49 -5.16
C ASP A 45 -4.08 4.31 -5.37
N PRO A 46 -4.14 3.33 -4.44
CA PRO A 46 -5.13 2.26 -4.50
C PRO A 46 -6.55 2.82 -4.54
N ARG A 47 -7.50 2.05 -5.07
CA ARG A 47 -8.88 2.52 -5.27
C ARG A 47 -9.45 3.19 -4.02
N GLY A 48 -10.10 4.34 -4.21
CA GLY A 48 -10.69 5.12 -3.13
C GLY A 48 -9.69 5.95 -2.32
N MET A 49 -8.42 5.98 -2.70
CA MET A 49 -7.38 6.80 -2.06
C MET A 49 -6.85 7.84 -3.04
N GLY A 50 -6.39 8.97 -2.52
CA GLY A 50 -5.70 10.01 -3.30
C GLY A 50 -6.44 10.43 -4.56
N GLU A 51 -5.78 10.31 -5.71
CA GLU A 51 -6.33 10.64 -7.04
C GLU A 51 -7.54 9.77 -7.44
N THR A 52 -7.70 8.60 -6.83
CA THR A 52 -8.82 7.67 -7.07
C THR A 52 -9.95 7.81 -6.06
N ALA A 53 -9.84 8.77 -5.13
CA ALA A 53 -10.89 9.04 -4.16
C ALA A 53 -12.11 9.66 -4.85
N PRO A 54 -13.34 9.25 -4.47
CA PRO A 54 -14.56 9.80 -5.04
C PRO A 54 -14.72 11.29 -4.67
N GLN A 55 -15.03 12.14 -5.66
CA GLN A 55 -15.04 13.60 -5.47
C GLN A 55 -16.23 14.14 -4.66
N GLN A 56 -17.38 13.47 -4.65
CA GLN A 56 -18.60 14.02 -4.04
C GLN A 56 -19.47 12.98 -3.33
N ARG A 57 -19.64 11.79 -3.92
CA ARG A 57 -20.43 10.68 -3.35
C ARG A 57 -19.81 9.35 -3.76
N GLY A 58 -19.26 8.66 -2.78
CA GLY A 58 -18.65 7.35 -2.94
C GLY A 58 -17.88 7.02 -1.68
N SER A 59 -18.01 5.79 -1.22
CA SER A 59 -17.14 5.23 -0.20
C SER A 59 -16.66 3.89 -0.74
N PRO A 60 -15.38 3.53 -0.56
CA PRO A 60 -14.92 2.18 -0.87
C PRO A 60 -15.81 1.09 -0.25
N VAL A 61 -16.44 1.41 0.89
CA VAL A 61 -17.43 0.56 1.57
C VAL A 61 -18.65 0.25 0.71
N LEU A 62 -19.14 1.21 -0.10
CA LEU A 62 -20.27 0.95 -1.01
C LEU A 62 -19.92 -0.12 -2.03
N TYR A 63 -18.70 -0.10 -2.57
CA TYR A 63 -18.24 -1.18 -3.44
C TYR A 63 -18.24 -2.51 -2.70
N SER A 64 -17.87 -2.51 -1.42
CA SER A 64 -17.83 -3.75 -0.63
C SER A 64 -19.19 -4.41 -0.50
N ILE A 65 -20.23 -3.60 -0.28
CA ILE A 65 -21.61 -4.08 -0.20
C ILE A 65 -22.09 -4.62 -1.56
N MET A 66 -21.76 -3.90 -2.64
CA MET A 66 -22.21 -4.27 -3.99
C MET A 66 -21.51 -5.52 -4.54
N THR A 67 -20.26 -5.77 -4.15
CA THR A 67 -19.46 -6.90 -4.67
C THR A 67 -19.34 -8.07 -3.71
N ASP A 68 -19.87 -7.93 -2.48
CA ASP A 68 -19.65 -8.89 -1.38
C ASP A 68 -18.16 -9.16 -1.12
N GLN A 69 -17.31 -8.15 -1.33
CA GLN A 69 -15.86 -8.22 -1.12
C GLN A 69 -15.36 -7.02 -0.32
N PRO A 70 -14.56 -7.20 0.75
CA PRO A 70 -14.04 -6.06 1.49
C PRO A 70 -13.24 -5.10 0.61
N ALA A 71 -13.50 -3.80 0.72
CA ALA A 71 -12.76 -2.73 0.04
C ALA A 71 -11.25 -2.88 0.25
N PHE A 72 -10.87 -3.19 1.47
CA PHE A 72 -9.49 -3.46 1.86
C PHE A 72 -8.85 -4.53 0.97
N GLY A 73 -9.54 -5.67 0.75
CA GLY A 73 -9.04 -6.75 -0.11
C GLY A 73 -8.92 -6.33 -1.57
N MET A 74 -9.82 -5.45 -2.04
CA MET A 74 -9.71 -4.87 -3.38
C MET A 74 -8.53 -3.89 -3.51
N GLN A 75 -8.24 -3.11 -2.48
CA GLN A 75 -7.07 -2.22 -2.44
C GLN A 75 -5.76 -3.01 -2.38
N VAL A 76 -5.71 -4.12 -1.65
CA VAL A 76 -4.57 -5.06 -1.66
C VAL A 76 -4.31 -5.56 -3.09
N ARG A 77 -5.36 -5.90 -3.84
CA ARG A 77 -5.24 -6.30 -5.25
C ARG A 77 -4.67 -5.18 -6.13
N ASP A 78 -4.95 -3.91 -5.83
CA ASP A 78 -4.35 -2.79 -6.58
C ASP A 78 -2.84 -2.70 -6.34
N VAL A 79 -2.37 -2.94 -5.10
CA VAL A 79 -0.94 -3.00 -4.76
C VAL A 79 -0.25 -4.17 -5.48
N ILE A 80 -0.87 -5.35 -5.49
CA ILE A 80 -0.37 -6.51 -6.25
C ILE A 80 -0.39 -6.21 -7.75
N GLY A 81 -1.42 -5.55 -8.26
CA GLY A 81 -1.51 -5.12 -9.66
C GLY A 81 -0.36 -4.20 -10.07
N ALA A 82 0.06 -3.28 -9.19
CA ALA A 82 1.23 -2.44 -9.40
C ALA A 82 2.52 -3.27 -9.52
N PHE A 83 2.68 -4.28 -8.67
CA PHE A 83 3.80 -5.22 -8.74
C PHE A 83 3.82 -6.00 -10.06
N LEU A 84 2.67 -6.59 -10.44
CA LEU A 84 2.53 -7.33 -11.69
C LEU A 84 2.79 -6.43 -12.92
N TYR A 85 2.39 -5.15 -12.86
CA TYR A 85 2.72 -4.18 -13.89
C TYR A 85 4.23 -3.98 -14.02
N LEU A 86 4.94 -3.79 -12.91
CA LEU A 86 6.40 -3.61 -12.91
C LEU A 86 7.15 -4.86 -13.42
N LEU A 87 6.66 -6.08 -13.15
CA LEU A 87 7.25 -7.31 -13.70
C LEU A 87 7.25 -7.37 -15.24
N ASN A 88 6.36 -6.62 -15.89
CA ASN A 88 6.27 -6.55 -17.35
C ASN A 88 7.09 -5.41 -17.96
N ARG A 89 7.79 -4.62 -17.13
CA ARG A 89 8.64 -3.53 -17.60
C ARG A 89 10.06 -4.01 -17.86
N ASN A 90 10.64 -3.58 -18.98
CA ASN A 90 12.00 -3.94 -19.38
C ASN A 90 13.07 -3.08 -18.68
N ASP A 91 12.68 -1.92 -18.17
CA ASP A 91 13.54 -0.97 -17.47
C ASP A 91 13.62 -1.22 -15.95
N ILE A 92 12.99 -2.28 -15.44
CA ILE A 92 12.88 -2.57 -14.00
C ILE A 92 13.53 -3.90 -13.66
N ASP A 93 14.34 -3.92 -12.59
CA ASP A 93 14.95 -5.16 -12.10
C ASP A 93 13.91 -5.96 -11.33
N LYS A 94 13.39 -6.99 -11.99
CA LYS A 94 12.30 -7.84 -11.49
C LYS A 94 12.64 -8.55 -10.17
N LYS A 95 13.92 -8.72 -9.85
CA LYS A 95 14.37 -9.34 -8.59
C LYS A 95 14.50 -8.33 -7.44
N ARG A 96 14.34 -7.04 -7.73
CA ARG A 96 14.52 -5.94 -6.77
C ARG A 96 13.32 -4.98 -6.77
N ILE A 97 12.12 -5.56 -6.78
CA ILE A 97 10.89 -4.81 -6.57
C ILE A 97 10.47 -4.97 -5.12
N THR A 98 10.55 -3.90 -4.35
CA THR A 98 10.11 -3.85 -2.95
C THR A 98 8.83 -3.02 -2.81
N CYS A 99 8.13 -3.14 -1.70
CA CYS A 99 6.95 -2.34 -1.41
C CYS A 99 7.09 -1.61 -0.07
N MET A 100 6.85 -0.30 -0.07
CA MET A 100 6.84 0.53 1.12
C MET A 100 5.49 1.20 1.29
N GLY A 101 4.90 1.04 2.48
CA GLY A 101 3.60 1.59 2.80
C GLY A 101 3.62 2.48 4.04
N LYS A 102 2.80 3.53 4.05
CA LYS A 102 2.60 4.39 5.21
C LYS A 102 1.13 4.47 5.64
N GLY A 103 0.87 4.38 6.94
CA GLY A 103 -0.50 4.43 7.47
C GLY A 103 -1.33 3.25 6.99
N LEU A 104 -2.51 3.52 6.42
CA LEU A 104 -3.31 2.54 5.69
C LEU A 104 -2.49 1.85 4.59
N GLY A 105 -1.65 2.60 3.87
CA GLY A 105 -0.76 2.06 2.85
C GLY A 105 0.20 1.01 3.42
N GLY A 106 0.65 1.16 4.67
CA GLY A 106 1.48 0.18 5.35
C GLY A 106 0.74 -1.14 5.62
N LEU A 107 -0.53 -1.05 6.01
CA LEU A 107 -1.36 -2.23 6.17
C LEU A 107 -1.63 -2.93 4.83
N LEU A 108 -1.91 -2.17 3.77
CA LEU A 108 -2.07 -2.72 2.41
C LEU A 108 -0.79 -3.40 1.91
N THR A 109 0.37 -2.79 2.14
CA THR A 109 1.69 -3.36 1.82
C THR A 109 1.92 -4.69 2.54
N LEU A 110 1.61 -4.77 3.84
CA LEU A 110 1.78 -5.99 4.61
C LEU A 110 0.93 -7.14 4.05
N TYR A 111 -0.33 -6.88 3.74
CA TYR A 111 -1.22 -7.88 3.15
C TYR A 111 -0.83 -8.27 1.73
N ALA A 112 -0.41 -7.31 0.91
CA ALA A 112 0.07 -7.60 -0.44
C ALA A 112 1.28 -8.55 -0.39
N ALA A 113 2.19 -8.37 0.57
CA ALA A 113 3.36 -9.22 0.76
C ALA A 113 3.01 -10.66 1.14
N ALA A 114 2.03 -10.87 2.02
CA ALA A 114 1.60 -12.22 2.38
C ALA A 114 0.88 -12.94 1.24
N VAL A 115 0.18 -12.21 0.37
CA VAL A 115 -0.51 -12.79 -0.79
C VAL A 115 0.45 -13.03 -1.96
N GLU A 116 1.39 -12.11 -2.21
CA GLU A 116 2.36 -12.18 -3.30
C GLU A 116 3.80 -12.30 -2.75
N PRO A 117 4.33 -13.52 -2.59
CA PRO A 117 5.62 -13.74 -1.95
C PRO A 117 6.82 -13.31 -2.82
N GLN A 118 6.61 -12.86 -4.07
CA GLN A 118 7.69 -12.44 -4.96
C GLN A 118 8.17 -11.00 -4.73
N PHE A 119 7.55 -10.22 -3.84
CA PHE A 119 8.14 -8.96 -3.39
C PHE A 119 9.53 -9.22 -2.80
N ALA A 120 10.54 -8.49 -3.26
CA ALA A 120 11.91 -8.63 -2.77
C ALA A 120 12.07 -8.19 -1.30
N GLY A 121 11.11 -7.42 -0.79
CA GLY A 121 11.07 -6.95 0.58
C GLY A 121 9.93 -5.96 0.79
N VAL A 122 9.53 -5.79 2.05
CA VAL A 122 8.50 -4.84 2.43
C VAL A 122 8.88 -4.00 3.65
N SER A 123 8.41 -2.75 3.65
CA SER A 123 8.65 -1.79 4.72
C SER A 123 7.36 -1.05 5.04
N THR A 124 7.04 -0.89 6.33
CA THR A 124 5.80 -0.24 6.75
C THR A 124 6.09 0.85 7.78
N VAL A 125 5.40 1.99 7.67
CA VAL A 125 5.57 3.13 8.57
C VAL A 125 4.21 3.58 9.08
N GLU A 126 4.06 3.78 10.39
CA GLU A 126 2.86 4.35 11.01
C GLU A 126 1.54 3.59 10.67
N GLN A 127 1.61 2.29 10.36
CA GLN A 127 0.43 1.46 10.11
C GLN A 127 -0.32 1.11 11.40
N LEU A 128 -1.55 0.58 11.27
CA LEU A 128 -2.26 -0.03 12.39
C LEU A 128 -1.42 -1.16 13.01
N TYR A 129 -1.26 -1.14 14.33
CA TYR A 129 -0.45 -2.13 15.03
C TYR A 129 -1.22 -3.41 15.42
N THR A 130 -2.52 -3.30 15.69
CA THR A 130 -3.40 -4.42 16.08
C THR A 130 -4.85 -4.10 15.72
N TYR A 131 -5.60 -5.10 15.25
CA TYR A 131 -7.05 -4.99 15.08
C TYR A 131 -7.78 -4.94 16.43
N LYS A 132 -7.24 -5.55 17.48
CA LYS A 132 -7.86 -5.53 18.82
C LYS A 132 -8.00 -4.12 19.35
N SER A 133 -7.02 -3.24 19.09
CA SER A 133 -7.13 -1.85 19.56
C SER A 133 -8.35 -1.12 18.99
N LEU A 134 -8.88 -1.53 17.83
CA LEU A 134 -10.08 -0.93 17.25
C LEU A 134 -11.38 -1.31 17.98
N VAL A 135 -11.39 -2.48 18.64
CA VAL A 135 -12.58 -2.99 19.35
C VAL A 135 -12.48 -2.83 20.87
N GLU A 136 -11.26 -2.63 21.39
CA GLU A 136 -10.99 -2.44 22.82
C GLU A 136 -10.96 -0.95 23.24
N ASN A 137 -11.01 -0.02 22.28
CA ASN A 137 -10.96 1.42 22.56
C ASN A 137 -12.12 2.16 21.88
N ASP A 138 -12.68 3.15 22.56
CA ASP A 138 -13.76 4.01 22.03
C ASP A 138 -13.25 5.07 21.04
N ILE A 139 -11.93 5.31 21.03
CA ILE A 139 -11.27 6.28 20.15
C ILE A 139 -10.25 5.52 19.30
N TYR A 140 -10.54 5.42 18.01
CA TYR A 140 -9.67 4.78 17.04
C TYR A 140 -9.56 5.61 15.75
N LYS A 141 -8.44 5.46 15.04
CA LYS A 141 -8.11 6.27 13.86
C LYS A 141 -8.88 5.86 12.60
N TYR A 142 -9.00 4.56 12.37
CA TYR A 142 -9.48 3.98 11.11
C TYR A 142 -10.95 3.58 11.21
N ALA A 143 -11.73 3.81 10.16
CA ALA A 143 -13.13 3.43 10.11
C ALA A 143 -13.34 2.14 9.30
N LEU A 144 -14.41 2.08 8.50
CA LEU A 144 -14.84 0.90 7.77
C LEU A 144 -13.85 0.46 6.67
N GLU A 145 -12.90 1.29 6.29
CA GLU A 145 -11.96 1.06 5.19
C GLU A 145 -10.96 -0.08 5.44
N ILE A 146 -10.71 -0.44 6.70
CA ILE A 146 -9.82 -1.57 7.07
C ILE A 146 -10.58 -2.78 7.60
N ILE A 147 -11.92 -2.76 7.60
CA ILE A 147 -12.69 -3.84 8.17
C ILE A 147 -12.64 -5.06 7.24
N ILE A 148 -12.11 -6.14 7.80
CA ILE A 148 -12.12 -7.47 7.20
C ILE A 148 -13.01 -8.36 8.07
N PRO A 149 -14.15 -8.85 7.56
CA PRO A 149 -15.08 -9.66 8.33
C PRO A 149 -14.40 -10.87 8.97
N GLY A 150 -14.48 -10.95 10.30
CA GLY A 150 -13.97 -12.08 11.07
C GLY A 150 -12.45 -12.12 11.27
N VAL A 151 -11.69 -11.08 10.90
CA VAL A 151 -10.20 -11.09 10.99
C VAL A 151 -9.66 -11.53 12.35
N LEU A 152 -10.22 -11.01 13.45
CA LEU A 152 -9.83 -11.34 14.82
C LEU A 152 -10.12 -12.80 15.23
N LYS A 153 -10.89 -13.55 14.44
CA LYS A 153 -11.06 -15.00 14.65
C LYS A 153 -9.86 -15.81 14.16
N TYR A 154 -9.04 -15.22 13.27
CA TYR A 154 -7.94 -15.92 12.61
C TYR A 154 -6.58 -15.41 13.05
N TYR A 155 -6.40 -14.08 13.13
CA TYR A 155 -5.13 -13.49 13.55
C TYR A 155 -5.30 -12.04 14.00
N ASP A 156 -4.19 -11.48 14.48
CA ASP A 156 -3.99 -10.05 14.70
C ASP A 156 -2.69 -9.63 14.01
N ILE A 157 -2.47 -8.33 13.76
CA ILE A 157 -1.35 -7.82 12.96
C ILE A 157 0.03 -8.23 13.52
N PRO A 158 0.29 -8.29 14.84
CA PRO A 158 1.58 -8.77 15.34
C PRO A 158 1.84 -10.26 15.07
N ASN A 159 0.78 -11.02 14.77
CA ASN A 159 0.82 -12.43 14.42
C ASN A 159 0.42 -12.65 12.95
N PHE A 160 0.64 -11.65 12.10
CA PHE A 160 0.31 -11.72 10.69
C PHE A 160 1.05 -12.91 10.05
N PRO A 161 0.35 -13.75 9.25
CA PRO A 161 0.93 -14.95 8.65
C PRO A 161 1.97 -14.65 7.57
#